data_AF-A0A1D7XQ91-F1
#
_entry.id   AF-A0A1D7XQ91-F1
#
_cell.length_a   1.000
_cell.length_b   1.000
_cell.length_c   1.000
_cell.angle_alpha   90.00
_cell.angle_beta   90.00
_cell.angle_gamma   90.00
#
_symmetry.space_group_name_H-M   'P 1'
#
loop_
_entity.id
_entity.type
_entity.pdbx_description
1 polymer ?
#
loop_
_entity_poly.entity_id
_entity_poly.type
_entity_poly.pdbx_seq_one_letter_code
_entity_poly.pdbx_strand_id
1 'polypeptide(L)'
;MKEDLKISLKKPSYPVCSKLKSYLNEYNRNIRLPIFYEDLLRFNGSVVVYDKNDKDTLWTRVFYNESDRLDIDLSLKKIYTILHSDGNEKTIPFLNVDAVDFCTFGNSKPFRIKIRNVLNDNYAYFYVKKADASRIYGLELEHMLSPFNLNFLVYNTTLIEEHITGIPGDEFIESLLPNCTLSEKSQIAKEFVKFNERCMIRLLGDMRAYNYVIVPTHDFDSIVYKIRAIDFDQQCYEGKFNVYRPQFFKENFTIVNFVSQQFQKESINQYKLEERSMVAKRLISFDKRIKKLLDCMQSDTVSTPENVVLLKTKIFDYTNDPKFIKSKNMGEILKHTFDFVKRNYKTESTDIVF
;
A
#
# COMPACT_ATOMS: atom_id res chain seq x y z
N MET A 1 -19.12 -4.80 23.08
CA MET A 1 -17.71 -4.85 22.65
C MET A 1 -17.63 -5.68 21.37
N LYS A 2 -17.30 -5.08 20.22
CA LYS A 2 -16.97 -5.87 19.02
C LYS A 2 -15.60 -6.51 19.26
N GLU A 3 -15.52 -7.83 19.12
CA GLU A 3 -14.25 -8.56 19.16
C GLU A 3 -13.28 -7.98 18.13
N ASP A 4 -11.99 -7.95 18.50
CA ASP A 4 -10.94 -7.47 17.61
C ASP A 4 -10.83 -8.31 16.35
N LEU A 5 -10.64 -7.68 15.20
CA LEU A 5 -10.20 -8.41 14.02
C LEU A 5 -8.73 -8.79 14.19
N LYS A 6 -8.52 -10.01 14.70
CA LYS A 6 -7.20 -10.62 14.77
C LYS A 6 -6.84 -11.26 13.42
N ILE A 7 -5.73 -10.83 12.86
CA ILE A 7 -4.97 -11.57 11.84
C ILE A 7 -4.30 -12.71 12.59
N SER A 8 -4.80 -13.93 12.37
CA SER A 8 -4.49 -15.07 13.24
C SER A 8 -3.09 -15.65 12.98
N LEU A 9 -2.50 -15.41 11.81
CA LEU A 9 -1.20 -15.94 11.41
C LEU A 9 -0.44 -14.95 10.54
N LYS A 10 0.87 -14.85 10.76
CA LYS A 10 1.78 -14.04 9.93
C LYS A 10 1.79 -14.61 8.51
N LYS A 11 1.50 -13.75 7.51
CA LYS A 11 1.55 -14.12 6.09
C LYS A 11 2.95 -14.65 5.72
N PRO A 12 3.07 -15.81 5.05
CA PRO A 12 4.34 -16.21 4.46
C PRO A 12 4.71 -15.27 3.30
N SER A 13 5.99 -15.21 2.96
CA SER A 13 6.42 -14.48 1.76
C SER A 13 6.16 -15.32 0.51
N TYR A 14 5.59 -14.70 -0.51
CA TYR A 14 5.28 -15.32 -1.80
C TYR A 14 6.30 -14.87 -2.86
N PRO A 15 6.98 -15.80 -3.55
CA PRO A 15 8.00 -15.45 -4.52
C PRO A 15 7.39 -14.85 -5.80
N VAL A 16 8.16 -14.02 -6.49
CA VAL A 16 7.77 -13.46 -7.79
C VAL A 16 7.81 -14.57 -8.86
N CYS A 17 6.64 -15.02 -9.31
CA CYS A 17 6.54 -16.06 -10.34
C CYS A 17 7.00 -15.56 -11.73
N SER A 18 7.26 -16.48 -12.65
CA SER A 18 7.78 -16.16 -14.00
C SER A 18 6.84 -15.25 -14.80
N LYS A 19 5.52 -15.44 -14.68
CA LYS A 19 4.53 -14.56 -15.34
C LYS A 19 4.57 -13.14 -14.78
N LEU A 20 4.63 -12.99 -13.45
CA LEU A 20 4.76 -11.68 -12.82
C LEU A 20 6.08 -11.02 -13.21
N LYS A 21 7.19 -11.76 -13.29
CA LYS A 21 8.48 -11.24 -13.79
C LYS A 21 8.38 -10.70 -15.22
N SER A 22 7.72 -11.44 -16.12
CA SER A 22 7.49 -10.98 -17.49
C SER A 22 6.61 -9.73 -17.55
N TYR A 23 5.57 -9.65 -16.72
CA TYR A 23 4.76 -8.45 -16.56
C TYR A 23 5.60 -7.25 -16.09
N LEU A 24 6.44 -7.43 -15.07
CA LEU A 24 7.30 -6.38 -14.53
C LEU A 24 8.32 -5.88 -15.57
N ASN A 25 8.86 -6.78 -16.41
CA ASN A 25 9.69 -6.38 -17.57
C ASN A 25 8.91 -5.51 -18.55
N GLU A 26 7.70 -5.93 -18.95
CA GLU A 26 6.89 -5.21 -19.94
C GLU A 26 6.54 -3.79 -19.49
N TYR A 27 6.27 -3.60 -18.20
CA TYR A 27 5.88 -2.31 -17.62
C TYR A 27 7.06 -1.53 -17.00
N ASN A 28 8.30 -1.84 -17.39
CA ASN A 28 9.52 -1.16 -16.93
C ASN A 28 9.66 -1.08 -15.39
N ARG A 29 9.13 -2.09 -14.69
CA ARG A 29 9.32 -2.26 -13.23
C ARG A 29 10.54 -3.11 -12.89
N ASN A 30 11.01 -3.91 -13.85
CA ASN A 30 12.19 -4.76 -13.67
C ASN A 30 13.43 -4.11 -14.27
N ILE A 31 14.35 -3.67 -13.41
CA ILE A 31 15.60 -3.01 -13.81
C ILE A 31 16.73 -3.68 -13.04
N ARG A 32 17.86 -3.95 -13.70
CA ARG A 32 19.05 -4.46 -13.01
C ARG A 32 19.49 -3.46 -11.94
N LEU A 33 19.36 -3.86 -10.68
CA LEU A 33 19.72 -3.01 -9.54
C LEU A 33 21.24 -3.07 -9.27
N PRO A 34 21.84 -1.96 -8.80
CA PRO A 34 23.25 -1.92 -8.42
C PRO A 34 23.53 -2.59 -7.06
N ILE A 35 22.49 -2.83 -6.26
CA ILE A 35 22.60 -3.45 -4.92
C ILE A 35 21.34 -4.28 -4.63
N PHE A 36 21.53 -5.37 -3.90
CA PHE A 36 20.47 -6.28 -3.44
C PHE A 36 20.19 -6.11 -1.95
N TYR A 37 19.04 -6.60 -1.50
CA TYR A 37 18.69 -6.65 -0.09
C TYR A 37 19.75 -7.39 0.75
N GLU A 38 20.28 -8.49 0.22
CA GLU A 38 21.30 -9.31 0.88
C GLU A 38 22.62 -8.57 1.09
N ASP A 39 22.95 -7.62 0.22
CA ASP A 39 24.18 -6.82 0.35
C ASP A 39 24.10 -5.90 1.57
N LEU A 40 22.92 -5.34 1.85
CA LEU A 40 22.67 -4.46 3.00
C LEU A 40 22.65 -5.21 4.34
N LEU A 41 22.49 -6.54 4.34
CA LEU A 41 22.58 -7.33 5.57
C LEU A 41 24.01 -7.47 6.12
N ARG A 42 25.03 -7.06 5.35
CA ARG A 42 26.45 -7.20 5.70
C ARG A 42 26.97 -6.12 6.66
N PHE A 43 26.09 -5.38 7.32
CA PHE A 43 26.49 -4.33 8.26
C PHE A 43 27.28 -4.89 9.44
N ASN A 44 28.23 -4.11 9.95
CA ASN A 44 29.16 -4.50 11.03
C ASN A 44 28.74 -4.00 12.42
N GLY A 45 27.88 -2.98 12.48
CA GLY A 45 27.41 -2.40 13.73
C GLY A 45 26.09 -1.70 13.54
N SER A 46 25.41 -1.40 14.65
CA SER A 46 24.11 -0.75 14.60
C SER A 46 23.78 -0.01 15.90
N VAL A 47 22.98 1.07 15.82
CA VAL A 47 22.49 1.84 16.97
C VAL A 47 20.98 2.06 16.87
N VAL A 48 20.28 1.98 18.00
CA VAL A 48 18.83 2.23 18.05
C VAL A 48 18.53 3.68 17.66
N VAL A 49 17.49 3.88 16.86
CA VAL A 49 17.00 5.21 16.48
C VAL A 49 15.87 5.59 17.41
N TYR A 50 16.04 6.68 18.15
CA TYR A 50 15.01 7.27 19.00
C TYR A 50 14.30 8.42 18.27
N ASP A 51 13.04 8.64 18.59
CA ASP A 51 12.28 9.79 18.10
C ASP A 51 12.65 11.07 18.90
N LYS A 52 12.00 12.19 18.54
CA LYS A 52 12.20 13.49 19.20
C LYS A 52 11.84 13.51 20.71
N ASN A 53 11.13 12.49 21.19
CA ASN A 53 10.67 12.35 22.57
C ASN A 53 11.42 11.21 23.30
N ASP A 54 12.56 10.76 22.76
CA ASP A 54 13.38 9.66 23.29
C ASP A 54 12.65 8.31 23.36
N LYS A 55 11.66 8.10 22.48
CA LYS A 55 10.98 6.80 22.33
C LYS A 55 11.66 5.97 21.24
N ASP A 56 11.83 4.68 21.51
CA ASP A 56 12.38 3.72 20.55
C ASP A 56 11.47 3.64 19.31
N THR A 57 12.05 3.89 18.13
CA THR A 57 11.31 3.85 16.85
C THR A 57 11.20 2.44 16.25
N LEU A 58 11.83 1.43 16.88
CA LEU A 58 12.01 0.06 16.39
C LEU A 58 12.87 -0.04 15.11
N TRP A 59 13.49 1.08 14.71
CA TRP A 59 14.50 1.14 13.67
C TRP A 59 15.89 1.16 14.29
N THR A 60 16.83 0.47 13.66
CA THR A 60 18.23 0.48 14.06
C THR A 60 19.07 0.98 12.90
N ARG A 61 19.80 2.08 13.11
CA ARG A 61 20.74 2.59 12.11
C ARG A 61 21.92 1.65 12.00
N VAL A 62 22.23 1.20 10.79
CA VAL A 62 23.30 0.24 10.53
C VAL A 62 24.53 0.93 9.95
N PHE A 63 25.69 0.36 10.21
CA PHE A 63 26.99 0.86 9.75
C PHE A 63 27.77 -0.25 9.07
N TYR A 64 28.45 0.11 8.00
CA TYR A 64 29.31 -0.78 7.21
C TYR A 64 30.77 -0.37 7.42
N ASN A 65 31.71 -1.30 7.24
CA ASN A 65 33.12 -0.95 7.14
C ASN A 65 33.36 0.03 5.97
N GLU A 66 34.48 0.77 5.99
CA GLU A 66 34.71 1.85 5.02
C GLU A 66 34.71 1.38 3.57
N SER A 67 35.25 0.19 3.29
CA SER A 67 35.30 -0.37 1.94
C SER A 67 33.88 -0.64 1.41
N ASP A 68 33.07 -1.37 2.17
CA ASP A 68 31.68 -1.68 1.79
C ASP A 68 30.83 -0.42 1.73
N ARG A 69 31.06 0.55 2.63
CA ARG A 69 30.28 1.80 2.69
C ARG A 69 30.37 2.59 1.39
N LEU A 70 31.55 2.72 0.78
CA LEU A 70 31.71 3.49 -0.46
C LEU A 70 30.90 2.90 -1.61
N ASP A 71 30.93 1.57 -1.77
CA ASP A 71 30.21 0.86 -2.81
C ASP A 71 28.70 0.84 -2.57
N ILE A 72 28.28 0.64 -1.32
CA ILE A 72 26.88 0.68 -0.90
C ILE A 72 26.32 2.07 -1.12
N ASP A 73 27.01 3.12 -0.66
CA ASP A 73 26.55 4.50 -0.79
C ASP A 73 26.40 4.89 -2.27
N LEU A 74 27.38 4.54 -3.11
CA LEU A 74 27.29 4.79 -4.54
C LEU A 74 26.08 4.07 -5.16
N SER A 75 25.84 2.81 -4.78
CA SER A 75 24.73 2.02 -5.28
C SER A 75 23.37 2.56 -4.86
N LEU A 76 23.25 3.01 -3.60
CA LEU A 76 22.03 3.64 -3.07
C LEU A 76 21.75 4.99 -3.75
N LYS A 77 22.79 5.78 -4.05
CA LYS A 77 22.66 7.03 -4.84
C LYS A 77 22.19 6.73 -6.27
N LYS A 78 22.70 5.68 -6.92
CA LYS A 78 22.23 5.23 -8.25
C LYS A 78 20.77 4.78 -8.22
N ILE A 79 20.34 4.07 -7.19
CA ILE A 79 18.92 3.72 -7.02
C ILE A 79 18.07 4.98 -6.95
N TYR A 80 18.49 5.97 -6.15
CA TYR A 80 17.76 7.23 -6.02
C TYR A 80 17.59 7.92 -7.38
N THR A 81 18.65 7.97 -8.21
CA THR A 81 18.57 8.60 -9.53
C THR A 81 17.67 7.83 -10.50
N ILE A 82 17.58 6.50 -10.41
CA ILE A 82 16.66 5.69 -11.22
C ILE A 82 15.20 5.87 -10.76
N LEU A 83 14.96 6.02 -9.46
CA LEU A 83 13.60 6.21 -8.93
C LEU A 83 13.01 7.59 -9.25
N HIS A 84 13.84 8.65 -9.21
CA HIS A 84 13.37 10.04 -9.29
C HIS A 84 13.76 10.76 -10.59
N SER A 85 14.54 10.12 -11.47
CA SER A 85 15.04 10.69 -12.72
C SER A 85 15.32 9.58 -13.73
N ASP A 86 15.91 9.93 -14.86
CA ASP A 86 16.16 9.04 -16.00
C ASP A 86 17.42 8.17 -15.76
N GLY A 87 17.83 7.99 -14.50
CA GLY A 87 19.08 7.33 -14.13
C GLY A 87 20.34 8.16 -14.38
N ASN A 88 20.20 9.48 -14.59
CA ASN A 88 21.34 10.36 -14.89
C ASN A 88 22.32 10.45 -13.69
N GLU A 89 23.55 9.99 -13.90
CA GLU A 89 24.58 9.94 -12.87
C GLU A 89 25.20 11.31 -12.53
N LYS A 90 24.93 12.37 -13.31
CA LYS A 90 25.46 13.73 -13.05
C LYS A 90 25.06 14.29 -11.68
N THR A 91 23.97 13.80 -11.09
CA THR A 91 23.50 14.24 -9.78
C THR A 91 24.16 13.51 -8.62
N ILE A 92 24.79 12.35 -8.85
CA ILE A 92 25.38 11.48 -7.81
C ILE A 92 26.38 12.23 -6.90
N PRO A 93 27.29 13.08 -7.41
CA PRO A 93 28.22 13.83 -6.55
C PRO A 93 27.53 14.75 -5.54
N PHE A 94 26.28 15.14 -5.81
CA PHE A 94 25.47 16.03 -4.97
C PHE A 94 24.51 15.27 -4.04
N LEU A 95 24.54 13.94 -4.06
CA LEU A 95 23.71 13.10 -3.20
C LEU A 95 24.56 12.56 -2.05
N ASN A 96 23.97 12.57 -0.85
CA ASN A 96 24.54 11.96 0.34
C ASN A 96 23.58 10.90 0.91
N VAL A 97 24.13 9.75 1.34
CA VAL A 97 23.38 8.79 2.13
C VAL A 97 23.49 9.22 3.59
N ASP A 98 22.43 9.83 4.13
CA ASP A 98 22.43 10.33 5.51
C ASP A 98 22.20 9.19 6.51
N ALA A 99 21.40 8.19 6.13
CA ALA A 99 21.05 7.09 7.01
C ALA A 99 20.65 5.83 6.22
N VAL A 100 21.05 4.69 6.76
CA VAL A 100 20.52 3.37 6.41
C VAL A 100 19.97 2.77 7.71
N ASP A 101 18.65 2.72 7.82
CA ASP A 101 17.97 2.20 9.01
C ASP A 101 17.35 0.83 8.70
N PHE A 102 17.58 -0.16 9.55
CA PHE A 102 17.05 -1.51 9.44
C PHE A 102 15.92 -1.73 10.45
N CYS A 103 14.78 -2.25 9.99
CA CYS A 103 13.68 -2.61 10.86
C CYS A 103 13.84 -4.06 11.35
N THR A 104 13.93 -4.24 12.67
CA THR A 104 14.15 -5.55 13.30
C THR A 104 12.87 -6.37 13.47
N PHE A 105 11.71 -5.70 13.49
CA PHE A 105 10.42 -6.30 13.85
C PHE A 105 9.55 -6.69 12.63
N GLY A 106 9.64 -5.95 11.53
CA GLY A 106 8.76 -6.13 10.35
C GLY A 106 8.90 -7.50 9.67
N ASN A 107 7.82 -7.98 9.01
CA ASN A 107 7.81 -9.28 8.32
C ASN A 107 8.89 -9.39 7.23
N SER A 108 9.05 -8.32 6.45
CA SER A 108 10.05 -8.21 5.39
C SER A 108 11.39 -7.64 5.87
N LYS A 109 11.50 -7.29 7.17
CA LYS A 109 12.66 -6.61 7.78
C LYS A 109 13.27 -5.54 6.84
N PRO A 110 12.49 -4.51 6.48
CA PRO A 110 12.89 -3.57 5.45
C PRO A 110 14.07 -2.70 5.90
N PHE A 111 14.84 -2.21 4.93
CA PHE A 111 15.75 -1.08 5.11
C PHE A 111 15.06 0.20 4.65
N ARG A 112 15.21 1.28 5.42
CA ARG A 112 14.83 2.65 5.07
C ARG A 112 16.09 3.45 4.78
N ILE A 113 16.17 4.02 3.58
CA ILE A 113 17.33 4.78 3.13
C ILE A 113 16.95 6.25 3.09
N LYS A 114 17.74 7.10 3.76
CA LYS A 114 17.61 8.55 3.68
C LYS A 114 18.67 9.10 2.73
N ILE A 115 18.24 9.68 1.62
CA ILE A 115 19.12 10.38 0.67
C ILE A 115 18.88 11.87 0.81
N ARG A 116 19.95 12.65 0.93
CA ARG A 116 19.91 14.12 0.97
C ARG A 116 20.63 14.70 -0.23
N ASN A 117 20.02 15.69 -0.87
CA ASN A 117 20.67 16.50 -1.88
C ASN A 117 21.39 17.65 -1.18
N VAL A 118 22.73 17.67 -1.27
CA VAL A 118 23.56 18.63 -0.53
C VAL A 118 23.47 20.06 -1.08
N LEU A 119 22.93 20.25 -2.29
CA LEU A 119 22.80 21.57 -2.90
C LEU A 119 21.63 22.39 -2.33
N ASN A 120 20.56 21.73 -1.90
CA ASN A 120 19.35 22.38 -1.40
C ASN A 120 18.86 21.84 -0.06
N ASP A 121 19.61 20.91 0.54
CA ASP A 121 19.33 20.24 1.81
C ASP A 121 18.01 19.46 1.87
N ASN A 122 17.37 19.25 0.72
CA ASN A 122 16.18 18.41 0.62
C ASN A 122 16.54 16.94 0.75
N TYR A 123 15.68 16.17 1.39
CA TYR A 123 15.84 14.73 1.54
C TYR A 123 14.65 13.95 0.99
N ALA A 124 14.90 12.70 0.62
CA ALA A 124 13.90 11.72 0.26
C ALA A 124 14.20 10.40 0.96
N TYR A 125 13.15 9.58 1.08
CA TYR A 125 13.27 8.22 1.57
C TYR A 125 12.83 7.22 0.51
N PHE A 126 13.52 6.09 0.48
CA PHE A 126 13.04 4.89 -0.19
C PHE A 126 13.32 3.67 0.68
N TYR A 127 12.64 2.57 0.39
CA TYR A 127 12.77 1.34 1.14
C TYR A 127 13.35 0.24 0.27
N VAL A 128 14.25 -0.56 0.83
CA VAL A 128 14.74 -1.81 0.22
C VAL A 128 14.16 -2.97 1.01
N LYS A 129 13.41 -3.83 0.33
CA LYS A 129 12.66 -4.94 0.90
C LYS A 129 12.96 -6.23 0.15
N LYS A 130 12.70 -7.37 0.78
CA LYS A 130 12.54 -8.63 0.05
C LYS A 130 11.31 -8.53 -0.86
N ALA A 131 11.45 -8.96 -2.10
CA ALA A 131 10.37 -8.98 -3.06
C ALA A 131 9.31 -10.02 -2.65
N ASP A 132 8.06 -9.57 -2.59
CA ASP A 132 6.88 -10.38 -2.29
C ASP A 132 5.83 -10.15 -3.38
N ALA A 133 5.34 -11.22 -4.00
CA ALA A 133 4.40 -11.13 -5.11
C ALA A 133 3.10 -10.42 -4.71
N SER A 134 2.57 -10.70 -3.52
CA SER A 134 1.34 -10.08 -3.02
C SER A 134 1.54 -8.58 -2.77
N ARG A 135 2.67 -8.15 -2.20
CA ARG A 135 3.03 -6.72 -2.11
C ARG A 135 3.11 -6.06 -3.49
N ILE A 136 3.77 -6.69 -4.45
CA ILE A 136 3.91 -6.16 -5.83
C ILE A 136 2.54 -6.02 -6.51
N TYR A 137 1.65 -7.01 -6.36
CA TYR A 137 0.27 -6.88 -6.84
C TYR A 137 -0.43 -5.68 -6.20
N GLY A 138 -0.24 -5.44 -4.90
CA GLY A 138 -0.85 -4.32 -4.20
C GLY A 138 -0.32 -2.97 -4.69
N LEU A 139 0.99 -2.84 -4.90
CA LEU A 139 1.62 -1.65 -5.46
C LEU A 139 1.10 -1.34 -6.88
N GLU A 140 0.96 -2.35 -7.74
CA GLU A 140 0.42 -2.18 -9.09
C GLU A 140 -1.07 -1.79 -9.09
N LEU A 141 -1.86 -2.42 -8.22
CA LEU A 141 -3.28 -2.07 -8.06
C LEU A 141 -3.46 -0.68 -7.47
N GLU A 142 -2.64 -0.26 -6.50
CA GLU A 142 -2.64 1.12 -6.00
C GLU A 142 -2.28 2.09 -7.13
N HIS A 143 -1.18 1.86 -7.84
CA HIS A 143 -0.74 2.72 -8.94
C HIS A 143 -1.80 2.91 -10.03
N MET A 144 -2.59 1.88 -10.37
CA MET A 144 -3.62 1.98 -11.40
C MET A 144 -4.98 2.47 -10.88
N LEU A 145 -5.38 2.03 -9.68
CA LEU A 145 -6.75 2.20 -9.19
C LEU A 145 -6.90 3.34 -8.16
N SER A 146 -5.81 3.94 -7.72
CA SER A 146 -5.77 5.08 -6.82
C SER A 146 -5.53 6.39 -7.56
N PRO A 147 -5.92 7.56 -7.00
CA PRO A 147 -5.43 8.86 -7.47
C PRO A 147 -3.92 9.04 -7.38
N PHE A 148 -3.21 8.16 -6.66
CA PHE A 148 -1.79 8.30 -6.40
C PHE A 148 -0.95 7.34 -7.23
N ASN A 149 0.03 7.89 -7.95
CA ASN A 149 1.05 7.09 -8.59
C ASN A 149 2.06 6.61 -7.56
N LEU A 150 2.53 5.37 -7.73
CA LEU A 150 3.66 4.81 -7.00
C LEU A 150 4.84 4.51 -7.92
N ASN A 151 6.05 4.79 -7.41
CA ASN A 151 7.30 4.38 -8.01
C ASN A 151 7.93 3.26 -7.18
N PHE A 152 8.17 2.14 -7.85
CA PHE A 152 8.89 1.01 -7.29
C PHE A 152 9.59 0.24 -8.40
N LEU A 153 10.62 -0.49 -8.02
CA LEU A 153 11.48 -1.29 -8.88
C LEU A 153 11.65 -2.67 -8.26
N VAL A 154 11.75 -3.70 -9.09
CA VAL A 154 11.96 -5.08 -8.64
C VAL A 154 13.10 -5.67 -9.42
N TYR A 155 14.01 -6.37 -8.76
CA TYR A 155 15.01 -7.20 -9.43
C TYR A 155 15.34 -8.42 -8.61
N ASN A 156 15.19 -9.60 -9.22
CA ASN A 156 15.31 -10.90 -8.54
C ASN A 156 14.46 -10.95 -7.25
N THR A 157 15.10 -10.98 -6.09
CA THR A 157 14.48 -11.07 -4.75
C THR A 157 14.41 -9.73 -4.03
N THR A 158 14.77 -8.62 -4.69
CA THR A 158 14.79 -7.29 -4.09
C THR A 158 13.69 -6.42 -4.67
N LEU A 159 12.93 -5.76 -3.79
CA LEU A 159 11.96 -4.72 -4.10
C LEU A 159 12.48 -3.40 -3.54
N ILE A 160 12.43 -2.36 -4.35
CA ILE A 160 12.72 -0.99 -3.95
C ILE A 160 11.46 -0.17 -4.17
N GLU A 161 11.01 0.57 -3.17
CA GLU A 161 9.81 1.41 -3.27
C GLU A 161 10.05 2.79 -2.68
N GLU A 162 9.48 3.81 -3.32
CA GLU A 162 9.49 5.18 -2.83
C GLU A 162 8.69 5.31 -1.54
N HIS A 163 9.12 6.19 -0.65
CA HIS A 163 8.35 6.51 0.55
C HIS A 163 7.04 7.22 0.21
N ILE A 164 5.94 6.74 0.80
CA ILE A 164 4.65 7.40 0.71
C ILE A 164 4.56 8.40 1.88
N THR A 165 4.70 9.69 1.55
CA THR A 165 4.62 10.78 2.53
C THR A 165 3.21 10.98 3.06
N GLY A 166 3.09 11.20 4.36
CA GLY A 166 1.88 11.62 5.05
C GLY A 166 2.02 11.42 6.56
N ILE A 167 1.03 11.85 7.32
CA ILE A 167 0.99 11.66 8.77
C ILE A 167 0.45 10.24 9.04
N PRO A 168 1.15 9.39 9.81
CA PRO A 168 0.62 8.08 10.20
C PRO A 168 -0.80 8.19 10.77
N GLY A 169 -1.70 7.31 10.36
CA GLY A 169 -3.11 7.43 10.71
C GLY A 169 -3.37 7.32 12.22
N ASP A 170 -2.58 6.53 12.94
CA ASP A 170 -2.61 6.44 14.40
C ASP A 170 -2.15 7.73 15.08
N GLU A 171 -1.01 8.27 14.68
CA GLU A 171 -0.50 9.56 15.18
C GLU A 171 -1.50 10.69 14.88
N PHE A 172 -2.09 10.69 13.69
CA PHE A 172 -3.10 11.67 13.30
C PHE A 172 -4.35 11.57 14.17
N ILE A 173 -4.89 10.36 14.38
CA ILE A 173 -6.09 10.13 15.20
C ILE A 173 -5.85 10.56 16.65
N GLU A 174 -4.67 10.29 17.20
CA GLU A 174 -4.33 10.61 18.60
C GLU A 174 -4.06 12.11 18.78
N SER A 175 -3.25 12.71 17.92
CA SER A 175 -2.65 14.03 18.18
C SER A 175 -3.31 15.18 17.42
N LEU A 176 -3.77 14.96 16.19
CA LEU A 176 -4.28 16.04 15.32
C LEU A 176 -5.80 16.07 15.23
N LEU A 177 -6.44 14.91 15.08
CA LEU A 177 -7.89 14.78 14.91
C LEU A 177 -8.70 15.49 16.01
N PRO A 178 -8.32 15.49 17.31
CA PRO A 178 -9.06 16.22 18.34
C PRO A 178 -9.17 17.73 18.04
N ASN A 179 -8.09 18.31 17.50
CA ASN A 179 -7.94 19.74 17.25
C ASN A 179 -8.53 20.19 15.89
N CYS A 180 -8.89 19.26 15.01
CA CYS A 180 -9.55 19.58 13.75
C CYS A 180 -10.94 20.22 13.97
N THR A 181 -11.28 21.17 13.10
CA THR A 181 -12.62 21.76 13.00
C THR A 181 -13.65 20.72 12.55
N LEU A 182 -14.95 21.03 12.72
CA LEU A 182 -16.02 20.14 12.28
C LEU A 182 -15.99 19.89 10.76
N SER A 183 -15.66 20.91 9.98
CA SER A 183 -15.54 20.79 8.52
C SER A 183 -14.44 19.81 8.13
N GLU A 184 -13.25 19.92 8.75
CA GLU A 184 -12.13 19.03 8.50
C GLU A 184 -12.44 17.60 8.93
N LYS A 185 -13.06 17.41 10.11
CA LYS A 185 -13.53 16.10 10.59
C LYS A 185 -14.51 15.47 9.60
N SER A 186 -15.43 16.25 9.04
CA SER A 186 -16.35 15.80 7.99
C SER A 186 -15.63 15.40 6.70
N GLN A 187 -14.62 16.15 6.26
CA GLN A 187 -13.82 15.77 5.10
C GLN A 187 -13.06 14.46 5.32
N ILE A 188 -12.42 14.30 6.48
CA ILE A 188 -11.71 13.08 6.86
C ILE A 188 -12.67 11.88 6.92
N ALA A 189 -13.85 12.07 7.52
CA ALA A 189 -14.88 11.04 7.59
C ALA A 189 -15.36 10.62 6.18
N LYS A 190 -15.60 11.58 5.28
CA LYS A 190 -15.96 11.30 3.87
C LYS A 190 -14.87 10.48 3.18
N GLU A 191 -13.61 10.89 3.33
CA GLU A 191 -12.48 10.21 2.71
C GLU A 191 -12.21 8.83 3.33
N PHE A 192 -12.54 8.62 4.61
CA PHE A 192 -12.49 7.31 5.23
C PHE A 192 -13.53 6.33 4.66
N VAL A 193 -14.76 6.80 4.38
CA VAL A 193 -15.77 5.98 3.68
C VAL A 193 -15.26 5.54 2.31
N LYS A 194 -14.65 6.47 1.56
CA LYS A 194 -14.05 6.18 0.25
C LYS A 194 -12.86 5.22 0.35
N PHE A 195 -11.96 5.47 1.29
CA PHE A 195 -10.80 4.60 1.53
C PHE A 195 -11.22 3.17 1.89
N ASN A 196 -12.24 3.02 2.73
CA ASN A 196 -12.81 1.73 3.09
C ASN A 196 -13.39 0.97 1.89
N GLU A 197 -14.12 1.68 1.02
CA GLU A 197 -14.64 1.11 -0.22
C GLU A 197 -13.52 0.68 -1.18
N ARG A 198 -12.50 1.53 -1.35
CA ARG A 198 -11.33 1.27 -2.20
C ARG A 198 -10.51 0.07 -1.72
N CYS A 199 -10.33 -0.10 -0.41
CA CYS A 199 -9.64 -1.27 0.14
C CYS A 199 -10.43 -2.55 -0.10
N MET A 200 -11.75 -2.50 0.08
CA MET A 200 -12.63 -3.64 -0.13
C MET A 200 -12.65 -4.11 -1.59
N ILE A 201 -12.84 -3.19 -2.55
CA ILE A 201 -12.88 -3.54 -3.99
C ILE A 201 -11.58 -4.17 -4.45
N ARG A 202 -10.45 -3.70 -3.92
CA ARG A 202 -9.12 -4.20 -4.28
C ARG A 202 -8.73 -5.44 -3.49
N LEU A 203 -9.47 -5.82 -2.46
CA LEU A 203 -9.04 -6.83 -1.49
C LEU A 203 -7.68 -6.48 -0.87
N LEU A 204 -7.51 -5.22 -0.44
CA LEU A 204 -6.34 -4.75 0.31
C LEU A 204 -6.61 -4.87 1.81
N GLY A 205 -5.99 -5.84 2.46
CA GLY A 205 -6.24 -6.19 3.86
C GLY A 205 -5.42 -5.39 4.86
N ASP A 206 -5.74 -5.56 6.15
CA ASP A 206 -4.97 -5.05 7.30
C ASP A 206 -4.73 -3.54 7.30
N MET A 207 -5.77 -2.76 7.00
CA MET A 207 -5.71 -1.30 6.98
C MET A 207 -6.01 -0.71 8.38
N ARG A 208 -5.20 -1.11 9.36
CA ARG A 208 -5.13 -0.45 10.67
C ARG A 208 -4.54 0.96 10.56
N ALA A 209 -4.75 1.78 11.59
CA ALA A 209 -4.37 3.20 11.55
C ALA A 209 -2.88 3.46 11.23
N TYR A 210 -1.98 2.57 11.65
CA TYR A 210 -0.55 2.66 11.34
C TYR A 210 -0.15 2.14 9.93
N ASN A 211 -1.08 1.53 9.19
CA ASN A 211 -0.84 0.99 7.84
C ASN A 211 -1.34 1.92 6.71
N TYR A 212 -1.80 3.12 7.06
CA TYR A 212 -2.11 4.20 6.13
C TYR A 212 -1.65 5.55 6.67
N VAL A 213 -1.56 6.53 5.79
CA VAL A 213 -1.25 7.92 6.14
C VAL A 213 -2.38 8.85 5.72
N ILE A 214 -2.50 9.95 6.47
CA ILE A 214 -3.37 11.07 6.15
C ILE A 214 -2.51 12.19 5.56
N VAL A 215 -2.90 12.66 4.37
CA VAL A 215 -2.21 13.69 3.61
C VAL A 215 -3.07 14.95 3.60
N PRO A 216 -2.76 15.97 4.42
CA PRO A 216 -3.36 17.29 4.29
C PRO A 216 -2.76 18.03 3.09
N THR A 217 -3.60 18.60 2.24
CA THR A 217 -3.19 19.45 1.11
C THR A 217 -3.90 20.79 1.24
N HIS A 218 -3.13 21.89 1.26
CA HIS A 218 -3.71 23.23 1.26
C HIS A 218 -4.36 23.51 -0.10
N ASP A 219 -5.65 23.86 -0.08
CA ASP A 219 -6.46 24.21 -1.24
C ASP A 219 -7.16 25.56 -0.96
N PHE A 220 -6.57 26.63 -1.50
CA PHE A 220 -6.92 28.02 -1.20
C PHE A 220 -7.01 28.27 0.32
N ASP A 221 -8.22 28.54 0.82
CA ASP A 221 -8.50 28.85 2.23
C ASP A 221 -8.87 27.61 3.06
N SER A 222 -8.74 26.40 2.49
CA SER A 222 -9.14 25.14 3.12
C SER A 222 -8.05 24.09 3.07
N ILE A 223 -8.18 23.06 3.90
CA ILE A 223 -7.30 21.88 3.86
C ILE A 223 -8.13 20.69 3.36
N VAL A 224 -7.66 20.07 2.29
CA VAL A 224 -8.21 18.83 1.76
C VAL A 224 -7.41 17.65 2.30
N TYR A 225 -8.08 16.75 3.00
CA TYR A 225 -7.47 15.55 3.55
C TYR A 225 -7.61 14.39 2.56
N LYS A 226 -6.58 13.55 2.42
CA LYS A 226 -6.63 12.29 1.68
C LYS A 226 -6.04 11.15 2.50
N ILE A 227 -6.58 9.95 2.33
CA ILE A 227 -6.06 8.74 3.00
C ILE A 227 -5.35 7.86 1.97
N ARG A 228 -4.11 7.48 2.27
CA ARG A 228 -3.25 6.64 1.41
C ARG A 228 -2.79 5.40 2.16
N ALA A 229 -2.97 4.22 1.59
CA ALA A 229 -2.36 3.01 2.12
C ALA A 229 -0.84 3.08 1.96
N ILE A 230 -0.11 2.55 2.95
CA ILE A 230 1.35 2.44 2.91
C ILE A 230 1.83 0.98 3.04
N ASP A 231 0.97 0.12 3.58
CA ASP A 231 1.22 -1.31 3.61
C ASP A 231 0.38 -2.05 2.55
N PHE A 232 1.05 -2.88 1.76
CA PHE A 232 0.46 -3.71 0.72
C PHE A 232 0.76 -5.20 0.93
N ASP A 233 1.34 -5.56 2.08
CA ASP A 233 1.72 -6.93 2.40
C ASP A 233 0.49 -7.86 2.49
N GLN A 234 -0.69 -7.32 2.81
CA GLN A 234 -1.93 -8.10 2.97
C GLN A 234 -2.86 -8.01 1.75
N GLN A 235 -2.30 -7.73 0.57
CA GLN A 235 -3.03 -7.72 -0.69
C GLN A 235 -3.49 -9.14 -1.06
N CYS A 236 -4.81 -9.33 -1.19
CA CYS A 236 -5.47 -10.57 -1.60
C CYS A 236 -5.05 -11.82 -0.80
N TYR A 237 -4.69 -11.68 0.49
CA TYR A 237 -4.26 -12.83 1.31
C TYR A 237 -5.34 -13.40 2.22
N GLU A 238 -6.08 -12.54 2.91
CA GLU A 238 -6.96 -12.93 4.00
C GLU A 238 -8.28 -13.54 3.54
N GLY A 239 -8.77 -14.56 4.25
CA GLY A 239 -10.07 -15.19 3.96
C GLY A 239 -11.26 -14.39 4.51
N LYS A 240 -11.07 -13.70 5.63
CA LYS A 240 -12.12 -12.94 6.30
C LYS A 240 -12.41 -11.64 5.55
N PHE A 241 -13.58 -11.53 4.94
CA PHE A 241 -13.96 -10.36 4.15
C PHE A 241 -13.85 -9.01 4.90
N ASN A 242 -14.13 -9.00 6.21
CA ASN A 242 -14.04 -7.79 7.03
C ASN A 242 -12.61 -7.24 7.19
N VAL A 243 -11.57 -8.05 6.93
CA VAL A 243 -10.17 -7.58 6.96
C VAL A 243 -9.88 -6.56 5.84
N TYR A 244 -10.65 -6.62 4.75
CA TYR A 244 -10.56 -5.67 3.63
C TYR A 244 -11.36 -4.39 3.86
N ARG A 245 -11.93 -4.22 5.05
CA ARG A 245 -12.83 -3.11 5.40
C ARG A 245 -12.28 -2.39 6.64
N PRO A 246 -11.45 -1.35 6.45
CA PRO A 246 -10.81 -0.58 7.53
C PRO A 246 -11.71 -0.24 8.73
N GLN A 247 -13.01 -0.01 8.49
CA GLN A 247 -14.00 0.30 9.53
C GLN A 247 -14.12 -0.73 10.67
N PHE A 248 -13.62 -1.95 10.50
CA PHE A 248 -13.72 -3.00 11.53
C PHE A 248 -12.48 -3.13 12.41
N PHE A 249 -11.40 -2.39 12.14
CA PHE A 249 -10.24 -2.32 13.04
C PHE A 249 -10.51 -1.34 14.17
N LYS A 250 -10.11 -1.71 15.39
CA LYS A 250 -10.37 -0.92 16.60
C LYS A 250 -9.67 0.43 16.57
N GLU A 251 -8.47 0.46 16.00
CA GLU A 251 -7.63 1.65 15.84
C GLU A 251 -8.36 2.73 15.01
N ASN A 252 -9.30 2.32 14.15
CA ASN A 252 -10.06 3.22 13.31
C ASN A 252 -11.41 3.65 13.92
N PHE A 253 -11.78 3.14 15.12
CA PHE A 253 -13.11 3.36 15.69
C PHE A 253 -13.43 4.83 15.95
N THR A 254 -12.43 5.65 16.28
CA THR A 254 -12.62 7.09 16.45
C THR A 254 -13.19 7.72 15.17
N ILE A 255 -12.60 7.44 14.01
CA ILE A 255 -13.07 7.94 12.72
C ILE A 255 -14.43 7.32 12.36
N VAL A 256 -14.62 6.02 12.59
CA VAL A 256 -15.90 5.33 12.32
C VAL A 256 -17.06 5.91 13.13
N ASN A 257 -16.80 6.28 14.39
CA ASN A 257 -17.78 6.92 15.24
C ASN A 257 -18.15 8.31 14.68
N PHE A 258 -17.17 9.10 14.23
CA PHE A 258 -17.44 10.37 13.56
C PHE A 258 -18.29 10.20 12.29
N VAL A 259 -17.97 9.22 11.44
CA VAL A 259 -18.78 8.89 10.24
C VAL A 259 -20.23 8.62 10.63
N SER A 260 -20.45 7.84 11.69
CA SER A 260 -21.79 7.44 12.14
C SER A 260 -22.57 8.59 12.79
N GLN A 261 -21.89 9.56 13.37
CA GLN A 261 -22.49 10.76 13.97
C GLN A 261 -22.79 11.86 12.95
N GLN A 262 -21.95 12.00 11.92
CA GLN A 262 -22.04 13.11 10.96
C GLN A 262 -22.87 12.78 9.71
N PHE A 263 -22.88 11.52 9.28
CA PHE A 263 -23.50 11.16 8.00
C PHE A 263 -24.70 10.24 8.18
N GLN A 264 -25.77 10.60 7.48
CA GLN A 264 -26.88 9.70 7.22
C GLN A 264 -26.47 8.61 6.21
N LYS A 265 -27.25 7.53 6.17
CA LYS A 265 -26.96 6.35 5.33
C LYS A 265 -26.86 6.72 3.85
N GLU A 266 -27.69 7.67 3.41
CA GLU A 266 -27.77 8.19 2.05
C GLU A 266 -26.44 8.84 1.64
N SER A 267 -25.87 9.70 2.50
CA SER A 267 -24.56 10.33 2.26
C SER A 267 -23.43 9.30 2.20
N ILE A 268 -23.45 8.30 3.09
CA ILE A 268 -22.47 7.20 3.08
C ILE A 268 -22.55 6.43 1.76
N ASN A 269 -23.76 6.08 1.32
CA ASN A 269 -23.99 5.38 0.05
C ASN A 269 -23.53 6.22 -1.14
N GLN A 270 -23.80 7.52 -1.14
CA GLN A 270 -23.30 8.44 -2.16
C GLN A 270 -21.77 8.40 -2.24
N TYR A 271 -21.06 8.52 -1.12
CA TYR A 271 -19.58 8.51 -1.13
C TYR A 271 -19.00 7.17 -1.60
N LYS A 272 -19.64 6.05 -1.26
CA LYS A 272 -19.29 4.73 -1.82
C LYS A 272 -19.49 4.68 -3.33
N LEU A 273 -20.60 5.20 -3.85
CA LEU A 273 -20.89 5.25 -5.28
C LEU A 273 -19.91 6.15 -6.03
N GLU A 274 -19.53 7.29 -5.45
CA GLU A 274 -18.47 8.15 -5.99
C GLU A 274 -17.15 7.37 -6.14
N GLU A 275 -16.71 6.66 -5.09
CA GLU A 275 -15.46 5.89 -5.14
C GLU A 275 -15.54 4.72 -6.12
N ARG A 276 -16.65 3.95 -6.11
CA ARG A 276 -16.89 2.87 -7.10
C ARG A 276 -16.81 3.38 -8.53
N SER A 277 -17.39 4.55 -8.79
CA SER A 277 -17.37 5.18 -10.11
C SER A 277 -15.95 5.57 -10.52
N MET A 278 -15.16 6.13 -9.60
CA MET A 278 -13.75 6.45 -9.85
C MET A 278 -12.92 5.20 -10.14
N VAL A 279 -13.08 4.15 -9.34
CA VAL A 279 -12.38 2.87 -9.55
C VAL A 279 -12.80 2.22 -10.86
N ALA A 280 -14.10 2.23 -11.21
CA ALA A 280 -14.60 1.68 -12.47
C ALA A 280 -14.02 2.40 -13.69
N LYS A 281 -13.99 3.74 -13.66
CA LYS A 281 -13.35 4.55 -14.72
C LYS A 281 -11.87 4.18 -14.88
N ARG A 282 -11.13 4.05 -13.78
CA ARG A 282 -9.72 3.62 -13.81
C ARG A 282 -9.52 2.20 -14.33
N LEU A 283 -10.38 1.26 -13.93
CA LEU A 283 -10.37 -0.11 -14.46
C LEU A 283 -10.55 -0.13 -15.99
N ILE A 284 -11.37 0.77 -16.53
CA ILE A 284 -11.55 0.92 -17.98
C ILE A 284 -10.32 1.56 -18.63
N SER A 285 -9.77 2.64 -18.04
CA SER A 285 -8.57 3.31 -18.56
C SER A 285 -7.32 2.42 -18.56
N PHE A 286 -7.16 1.55 -17.56
CA PHE A 286 -6.03 0.62 -17.43
C PHE A 286 -6.37 -0.81 -17.87
N ASP A 287 -7.46 -1.03 -18.63
CA ASP A 287 -8.01 -2.37 -18.92
C ASP A 287 -6.96 -3.38 -19.41
N LYS A 288 -6.09 -3.00 -20.35
CA LYS A 288 -5.02 -3.87 -20.87
C LYS A 288 -4.03 -4.28 -19.77
N ARG A 289 -3.57 -3.34 -18.94
CA ARG A 289 -2.59 -3.59 -17.87
C ARG A 289 -3.20 -4.38 -16.72
N ILE A 290 -4.44 -4.05 -16.32
CA ILE A 290 -5.19 -4.79 -15.31
C ILE A 290 -5.42 -6.24 -15.74
N LYS A 291 -5.81 -6.49 -17.00
CA LYS A 291 -5.98 -7.86 -17.51
C LYS A 291 -4.69 -8.66 -17.40
N LYS A 292 -3.56 -8.10 -17.82
CA LYS A 292 -2.25 -8.78 -17.70
C LYS A 292 -1.85 -9.04 -16.25
N LEU A 293 -2.09 -8.10 -15.35
CA LEU A 293 -1.83 -8.29 -13.92
C LEU A 293 -2.70 -9.42 -13.34
N LEU A 294 -3.99 -9.43 -13.67
CA LEU A 294 -4.93 -10.48 -13.27
C LEU A 294 -4.54 -11.84 -13.85
N ASP A 295 -4.10 -11.93 -15.11
CA ASP A 295 -3.63 -13.17 -15.72
C ASP A 295 -2.43 -13.75 -14.97
N CYS A 296 -1.55 -12.89 -14.43
CA CYS A 296 -0.48 -13.29 -13.53
C CYS A 296 -1.06 -13.86 -12.23
N MET A 297 -1.93 -13.10 -11.54
CA MET A 297 -2.54 -13.52 -10.28
C MET A 297 -3.36 -14.82 -10.39
N GLN A 298 -4.05 -15.03 -11.52
CA GLN A 298 -4.81 -16.26 -11.79
C GLN A 298 -3.91 -17.48 -11.96
N SER A 299 -2.62 -17.29 -12.24
CA SER A 299 -1.63 -18.36 -12.35
C SER A 299 -0.75 -18.50 -11.12
N ASP A 300 -0.99 -17.67 -10.09
CA ASP A 300 -0.21 -17.59 -8.87
C ASP A 300 -1.02 -18.08 -7.66
N THR A 301 -0.34 -18.39 -6.56
CA THR A 301 -0.94 -18.78 -5.29
C THR A 301 -0.45 -17.82 -4.21
N VAL A 302 -1.23 -16.77 -3.94
CA VAL A 302 -0.91 -15.71 -2.96
C VAL A 302 -1.70 -15.81 -1.66
N SER A 303 -2.34 -16.94 -1.42
CA SER A 303 -3.15 -17.23 -0.23
C SER A 303 -3.30 -18.74 -0.04
N THR A 304 -3.92 -19.17 1.06
CA THR A 304 -4.23 -20.59 1.32
C THR A 304 -5.58 -21.00 0.72
N PRO A 305 -5.79 -22.29 0.40
CA PRO A 305 -7.08 -22.77 -0.08
C PRO A 305 -8.26 -22.44 0.84
N GLU A 306 -8.04 -22.50 2.16
CA GLU A 306 -9.07 -22.20 3.18
C GLU A 306 -9.50 -20.72 3.10
N ASN A 307 -8.53 -19.81 2.97
CA ASN A 307 -8.79 -18.39 2.79
C ASN A 307 -9.56 -18.11 1.50
N VAL A 308 -9.19 -18.76 0.40
CA VAL A 308 -9.89 -18.64 -0.89
C VAL A 308 -11.35 -19.10 -0.76
N VAL A 309 -11.59 -20.26 -0.15
CA VAL A 309 -12.94 -20.81 0.04
C VAL A 309 -13.79 -19.90 0.94
N LEU A 310 -13.22 -19.44 2.07
CA LEU A 310 -13.91 -18.55 2.99
C LEU A 310 -14.30 -17.23 2.31
N LEU A 311 -13.36 -16.60 1.61
CA LEU A 311 -13.58 -15.31 0.96
C LEU A 311 -14.60 -15.40 -0.16
N LYS A 312 -14.46 -16.37 -1.08
CA LYS A 312 -15.35 -16.48 -2.23
C LYS A 312 -16.79 -16.80 -1.83
N THR A 313 -16.96 -17.63 -0.79
CA THR A 313 -18.28 -17.95 -0.23
C THR A 313 -18.88 -16.70 0.39
N LYS A 314 -18.10 -15.96 1.18
CA LYS A 314 -18.60 -14.75 1.82
C LYS A 314 -18.98 -13.67 0.81
N ILE A 315 -18.17 -13.45 -0.23
CA ILE A 315 -18.48 -12.48 -1.29
C ILE A 315 -19.72 -12.94 -2.09
N PHE A 316 -19.88 -14.24 -2.34
CA PHE A 316 -21.09 -14.78 -2.95
C PHE A 316 -22.33 -14.44 -2.11
N ASP A 317 -22.31 -14.64 -0.78
CA ASP A 317 -23.44 -14.30 0.10
C ASP A 317 -23.84 -12.81 0.00
N TYR A 318 -22.87 -11.92 -0.22
CA TYR A 318 -23.12 -10.48 -0.36
C TYR A 318 -23.64 -10.09 -1.75
N THR A 319 -23.20 -10.79 -2.81
CA THR A 319 -23.40 -10.36 -4.20
C THR A 319 -24.41 -11.20 -4.97
N ASN A 320 -24.68 -12.41 -4.49
CA ASN A 320 -25.41 -13.47 -5.18
C ASN A 320 -24.86 -13.78 -6.59
N ASP A 321 -23.61 -13.42 -6.90
CA ASP A 321 -23.02 -13.68 -8.21
C ASP A 321 -22.31 -15.05 -8.23
N PRO A 322 -22.83 -16.05 -8.96
CA PRO A 322 -22.30 -17.41 -8.98
C PRO A 322 -20.90 -17.52 -9.59
N LYS A 323 -20.35 -16.44 -10.17
CA LYS A 323 -18.94 -16.44 -10.61
C LYS A 323 -17.98 -16.54 -9.42
N PHE A 324 -18.32 -15.96 -8.26
CA PHE A 324 -17.43 -16.01 -7.09
C PHE A 324 -17.23 -17.43 -6.57
N ILE A 325 -18.30 -18.22 -6.42
CA ILE A 325 -18.17 -19.60 -5.89
C ILE A 325 -17.29 -20.49 -6.80
N LYS A 326 -17.27 -20.18 -8.10
CA LYS A 326 -16.46 -20.88 -9.12
C LYS A 326 -14.98 -20.46 -9.12
N SER A 327 -14.60 -19.39 -8.41
CA SER A 327 -13.21 -18.94 -8.35
C SER A 327 -12.31 -20.00 -7.70
N LYS A 328 -11.18 -20.27 -8.35
CA LYS A 328 -10.16 -21.25 -7.95
C LYS A 328 -9.07 -20.68 -7.05
N ASN A 329 -8.76 -19.40 -7.20
CA ASN A 329 -7.74 -18.69 -6.42
C ASN A 329 -8.10 -17.20 -6.25
N MET A 330 -7.26 -16.47 -5.53
CA MET A 330 -7.45 -15.04 -5.25
C MET A 330 -7.44 -14.16 -6.51
N GLY A 331 -6.66 -14.52 -7.54
CA GLY A 331 -6.68 -13.81 -8.82
C GLY A 331 -8.04 -13.88 -9.52
N GLU A 332 -8.68 -15.04 -9.50
CA GLU A 332 -10.04 -15.19 -10.05
C GLU A 332 -11.10 -14.46 -9.22
N ILE A 333 -11.00 -14.47 -7.89
CA ILE A 333 -11.88 -13.66 -7.02
C ILE A 333 -11.76 -12.18 -7.39
N LEU A 334 -10.53 -11.65 -7.44
CA LEU A 334 -10.29 -10.24 -7.74
C LEU A 334 -10.78 -9.86 -9.15
N LYS A 335 -10.54 -10.71 -10.15
CA LYS A 335 -11.06 -10.53 -11.51
C LYS A 335 -12.59 -10.41 -11.50
N HIS A 336 -13.28 -11.33 -10.83
CA HIS A 336 -14.74 -11.29 -10.73
C HIS A 336 -15.23 -10.06 -9.96
N THR A 337 -14.51 -9.60 -8.94
CA THR A 337 -14.79 -8.32 -8.25
C THR A 337 -14.72 -7.15 -9.22
N PHE A 338 -13.66 -7.05 -10.03
CA PHE A 338 -13.50 -5.95 -10.99
C PHE A 338 -14.54 -5.99 -12.11
N ASP A 339 -14.88 -7.18 -12.62
CA ASP A 339 -15.94 -7.34 -13.61
C ASP A 339 -17.32 -6.96 -13.03
N PHE A 340 -17.57 -7.29 -11.77
CA PHE A 340 -18.79 -6.88 -11.05
C PHE A 340 -18.87 -5.36 -10.92
N VAL A 341 -17.80 -4.69 -10.49
CA VAL A 341 -17.75 -3.22 -10.36
C VAL A 341 -17.95 -2.55 -11.73
N LYS A 342 -17.25 -3.00 -12.78
CA LYS A 342 -17.39 -2.45 -14.14
C LYS A 342 -18.80 -2.61 -14.70
N ARG A 343 -19.44 -3.76 -14.48
CA ARG A 343 -20.81 -4.04 -14.97
C ARG A 343 -21.81 -3.11 -14.29
N ASN A 344 -21.79 -3.04 -12.96
CA ASN A 344 -22.76 -2.24 -12.21
C ASN A 344 -22.59 -0.73 -12.43
N TYR A 345 -21.37 -0.28 -12.72
CA TYR A 345 -21.13 1.10 -13.15
C TYR A 345 -21.80 1.42 -14.50
N LYS A 346 -21.89 0.47 -15.43
CA LYS A 346 -22.46 0.68 -16.78
C LYS A 346 -23.98 0.58 -16.82
N THR A 347 -24.62 -0.02 -15.83
CA THR A 347 -26.05 -0.36 -15.86
C THR A 347 -26.95 0.59 -15.07
N GLU A 348 -26.43 1.68 -14.49
CA GLU A 348 -27.16 2.68 -13.66
C GLU A 348 -28.02 2.12 -12.50
N SER A 349 -28.02 0.81 -12.26
CA SER A 349 -28.77 0.18 -11.16
C SER A 349 -28.10 0.50 -9.83
N THR A 350 -28.74 1.41 -9.08
CA THR A 350 -28.37 1.88 -7.74
C THR A 350 -28.68 0.88 -6.63
N ASP A 351 -29.36 -0.23 -6.93
CA ASP A 351 -29.91 -1.15 -5.91
C ASP A 351 -28.93 -2.26 -5.49
N ILE A 352 -27.71 -2.28 -6.05
CA ILE A 352 -26.68 -3.23 -5.65
C ILE A 352 -25.72 -2.55 -4.68
N VAL A 353 -26.06 -2.67 -3.39
CA VAL A 353 -25.24 -2.23 -2.27
C VAL A 353 -24.14 -3.28 -2.02
N PHE A 354 -22.87 -2.98 -2.33
CA PHE A 354 -21.75 -3.61 -1.60
C PHE A 354 -21.62 -3.06 -0.17
#